data_AF-A0A0Q4PUU5-F1
#
_entry.id   AF-A0A0Q4PUU5-F1
#
_cell.length_a   1.000
_cell.length_b   1.000
_cell.length_c   1.000
_cell.angle_alpha   90.00
_cell.angle_beta   90.00
_cell.angle_gamma   90.00
#
_symmetry.space_group_name_H-M   'P 1'
#
loop_
_entity.id
_entity.type
_entity.pdbx_description
1 polymer ?
#
loop_
_entity_poly.entity_id
_entity_poly.type
_entity_poly.pdbx_seq_one_letter_code
_entity_poly.pdbx_strand_id
1 'polypeptide(L)'
;MDDTPRLGLPQIIGGQAMKHITHNEALLRLDLLVQASVESATLGSPPTTPLDGEAFIVPTGATGAWAGHTSEIAAFQAGAWTFYDPSTGWQVFDKASNSLLVFSGTAWIALASTGSGLLQLGINSSADPTNRLSISAPASLFTHEGAGHQLKINKASTGQTASVLFQSNWSGRAEMGLMGDNAWRIKVSADGSTWTNALTLAADGSATFTGAVKPATDNAQTLGASGARWSAI
;
A
#
# COMPACT_ATOMS: atom_id res chain seq x y z
N MET A 1 14.63 25.96 -32.73
CA MET A 1 13.49 26.01 -31.80
C MET A 1 14.04 26.73 -30.60
N ASP A 2 13.54 27.92 -30.33
CA ASP A 2 14.16 28.88 -29.40
C ASP A 2 13.47 28.84 -28.03
N ASP A 3 12.69 27.80 -27.73
CA ASP A 3 11.94 27.63 -26.49
C ASP A 3 12.26 26.28 -25.82
N THR A 4 12.12 26.20 -24.50
CA THR A 4 12.27 24.94 -23.74
C THR A 4 11.12 23.96 -24.03
N PRO A 5 11.36 22.64 -23.98
CA PRO A 5 10.43 21.65 -24.49
C PRO A 5 9.14 21.48 -23.66
N ARG A 6 9.14 21.73 -22.34
CA ARG A 6 7.97 21.45 -21.49
C ARG A 6 7.09 22.68 -21.24
N LEU A 7 7.71 23.78 -20.84
CA LEU A 7 7.04 25.02 -20.42
C LEU A 7 7.10 26.12 -21.49
N GLY A 8 7.83 25.90 -22.59
CA GLY A 8 7.94 26.89 -23.67
C GLY A 8 8.64 28.17 -23.22
N LEU A 9 9.68 28.06 -22.37
CA LEU A 9 10.44 29.21 -21.89
C LEU A 9 11.37 29.71 -23.01
N PRO A 10 11.32 30.99 -23.39
CA PRO A 10 12.18 31.53 -24.43
C PRO A 10 13.66 31.47 -24.04
N GLN A 11 14.49 30.93 -24.93
CA GLN A 11 15.93 30.84 -24.82
C GLN A 11 16.60 32.09 -25.40
N ILE A 12 17.74 32.44 -24.83
CA ILE A 12 18.55 33.55 -25.34
C ILE A 12 19.30 33.08 -26.59
N ILE A 13 19.12 33.80 -27.70
CA ILE A 13 19.85 33.57 -28.96
C ILE A 13 21.33 33.96 -28.79
N GLY A 14 22.22 33.26 -29.50
CA GLY A 14 23.67 33.46 -29.42
C GLY A 14 24.12 34.92 -29.61
N GLY A 15 25.09 35.36 -28.79
CA GLY A 15 25.63 36.72 -28.78
C GLY A 15 26.98 36.84 -28.05
N GLN A 16 27.47 38.07 -27.88
CA GLN A 16 28.78 38.36 -27.27
C GLN A 16 28.92 37.78 -25.85
N ALA A 17 30.08 37.17 -25.57
CA ALA A 17 30.47 36.57 -24.28
C ALA A 17 29.70 35.30 -23.84
N MET A 18 29.00 34.60 -24.74
CA MET A 18 28.46 33.25 -24.51
C MET A 18 27.55 33.06 -23.27
N LYS A 19 27.02 34.15 -22.68
CA LYS A 19 26.15 34.11 -21.49
C LYS A 19 24.87 33.30 -21.70
N HIS A 20 24.45 33.15 -22.96
CA HIS A 20 23.31 32.34 -23.36
C HIS A 20 23.49 30.86 -22.98
N ILE A 21 24.72 30.34 -22.94
CA ILE A 21 24.98 28.92 -22.62
C ILE A 21 24.50 28.63 -21.19
N THR A 22 25.11 29.26 -20.19
CA THR A 22 24.81 29.00 -18.78
C THR A 22 23.38 29.42 -18.40
N HIS A 23 22.85 30.47 -19.02
CA HIS A 23 21.47 30.88 -18.78
C HIS A 23 20.45 29.91 -19.38
N ASN A 24 20.66 29.44 -20.61
CA ASN A 24 19.75 28.49 -21.25
C ASN A 24 19.81 27.12 -20.56
N GLU A 25 20.98 26.71 -20.04
CA GLU A 25 21.10 25.53 -19.16
C GLU A 25 20.25 25.68 -17.89
N ALA A 26 20.28 26.86 -17.25
CA ALA A 26 19.43 27.12 -16.09
C ALA A 26 17.94 27.09 -16.44
N LEU A 27 17.54 27.59 -17.62
CA LEU A 27 16.17 27.51 -18.10
C LEU A 27 15.73 26.07 -18.37
N LEU A 28 16.57 25.23 -18.99
CA LEU A 28 16.28 23.81 -19.20
C LEU A 28 16.12 23.04 -17.88
N ARG A 29 16.91 23.41 -16.86
CA ARG A 29 16.76 22.86 -15.50
C ARG A 29 15.44 23.29 -14.86
N LEU A 30 15.04 24.56 -14.99
CA LEU A 30 13.75 25.04 -14.48
C LEU A 30 12.57 24.41 -15.22
N ASP A 31 12.67 24.26 -16.54
CA ASP A 31 11.69 23.60 -17.39
C ASP A 31 11.37 22.17 -16.93
N LEU A 32 12.41 21.46 -16.49
CA LEU A 32 12.28 20.12 -15.93
C LEU A 32 11.72 20.11 -14.51
N LEU A 33 12.25 20.96 -13.63
CA LEU A 33 12.00 20.87 -12.19
C LEU A 33 10.74 21.60 -11.73
N VAL A 34 10.32 22.65 -12.44
CA VAL A 34 9.04 23.33 -12.16
C VAL A 34 7.91 22.42 -12.64
N GLN A 35 7.09 21.96 -11.70
CA GLN A 35 6.07 20.93 -11.95
C GLN A 35 6.70 19.65 -12.53
N ALA A 36 7.76 19.17 -11.86
CA ALA A 36 8.48 17.99 -12.31
C ALA A 36 7.54 16.79 -12.51
N SER A 37 7.59 16.21 -13.71
CA SER A 37 6.83 15.04 -14.08
C SER A 37 7.72 14.13 -14.91
N VAL A 38 7.65 12.83 -14.62
CA VAL A 38 8.42 11.79 -15.29
C VAL A 38 7.48 10.78 -15.92
N GLU A 39 7.92 10.15 -17.00
CA GLU A 39 7.18 9.10 -17.68
C GLU A 39 7.13 7.82 -16.85
N SER A 40 8.22 7.49 -16.14
CA SER A 40 8.28 6.34 -15.24
C SER A 40 9.37 6.51 -14.18
N ALA A 41 9.13 5.95 -13.00
CA ALA A 41 10.14 5.78 -11.94
C ALA A 41 10.71 4.36 -11.82
N THR A 42 10.29 3.42 -12.68
CA THR A 42 10.63 1.99 -12.56
C THR A 42 11.25 1.39 -13.83
N LEU A 43 11.32 2.15 -14.93
CA LEU A 43 11.92 1.68 -16.17
C LEU A 43 13.44 1.47 -15.98
N GLY A 44 13.94 0.25 -16.21
CA GLY A 44 15.33 -0.13 -15.92
C GLY A 44 16.37 0.20 -17.00
N SER A 45 15.94 0.73 -18.14
CA SER A 45 16.82 1.08 -19.26
C SER A 45 16.25 2.26 -20.04
N PRO A 46 17.09 3.18 -20.55
CA PRO A 46 16.63 4.30 -21.36
C PRO A 46 15.83 3.82 -22.59
N PRO A 47 14.73 4.52 -22.96
CA PRO A 47 14.07 4.29 -24.24
C PRO A 47 15.05 4.39 -25.40
N THR A 48 14.81 3.62 -26.47
CA THR A 48 15.65 3.68 -27.68
C THR A 48 15.40 4.92 -28.52
N THR A 49 14.24 5.57 -28.35
CA THR A 49 13.80 6.76 -29.08
C THR A 49 13.16 7.77 -28.14
N PRO A 50 13.92 8.32 -27.17
CA PRO A 50 13.40 9.30 -26.22
C PRO A 50 13.05 10.61 -26.95
N LEU A 51 11.96 11.25 -26.53
CA LEU A 51 11.55 12.55 -27.02
C LEU A 51 12.16 13.66 -26.16
N ASP A 52 12.40 14.82 -26.77
CA ASP A 52 12.94 15.98 -26.06
C ASP A 52 11.97 16.43 -24.95
N GLY A 53 12.49 16.63 -23.74
CA GLY A 53 11.70 16.96 -22.55
C GLY A 53 11.16 15.75 -21.78
N GLU A 54 11.31 14.52 -22.28
CA GLU A 54 10.99 13.32 -21.49
C GLU A 54 11.95 13.17 -20.31
N ALA A 55 11.41 12.71 -19.20
CA ALA A 55 12.17 12.52 -17.98
C ALA A 55 11.77 11.23 -17.25
N PHE A 56 12.71 10.67 -16.52
CA PHE A 56 12.57 9.40 -15.81
C PHE A 56 13.28 9.50 -14.46
N ILE A 57 12.80 8.76 -13.45
CA ILE A 57 13.62 8.49 -12.26
C ILE A 57 14.36 7.19 -12.53
N VAL A 58 15.69 7.22 -12.38
CA VAL A 58 16.54 6.06 -12.63
C VAL A 58 16.41 5.08 -11.47
N PRO A 59 15.89 3.85 -11.69
CA PRO A 59 15.76 2.87 -10.62
C PRO A 59 17.11 2.25 -10.26
N THR A 60 17.17 1.63 -9.08
CA THR A 60 18.34 0.84 -8.67
C THR A 60 18.60 -0.28 -9.68
N GLY A 61 19.86 -0.40 -10.11
CA GLY A 61 20.28 -1.43 -11.08
C GLY A 61 19.94 -1.09 -12.53
N ALA A 62 19.66 0.18 -12.85
CA ALA A 62 19.48 0.63 -14.23
C ALA A 62 20.72 0.35 -15.10
N THR A 63 20.47 0.21 -16.40
CA THR A 63 21.47 -0.20 -17.39
C THR A 63 21.65 0.85 -18.51
N GLY A 64 22.64 0.63 -19.38
CA GLY A 64 22.91 1.51 -20.51
C GLY A 64 23.36 2.90 -20.04
N ALA A 65 22.84 3.95 -20.67
CA ALA A 65 23.18 5.33 -20.33
C ALA A 65 22.79 5.73 -18.89
N TRP A 66 21.88 4.98 -18.25
CA TRP A 66 21.43 5.25 -16.88
C TRP A 66 22.23 4.52 -15.81
N ALA A 67 23.20 3.67 -16.20
CA ALA A 67 24.02 2.94 -15.23
C ALA A 67 24.81 3.90 -14.34
N GLY A 68 24.73 3.71 -13.02
CA GLY A 68 25.42 4.54 -12.02
C GLY A 68 24.61 5.75 -11.51
N HIS A 69 23.51 6.10 -12.16
CA HIS A 69 22.71 7.30 -11.85
C HIS A 69 21.49 7.02 -10.96
N THR A 70 21.60 6.08 -10.01
CA THR A 70 20.44 5.62 -9.22
C THR A 70 19.78 6.77 -8.45
N SER A 71 18.45 6.82 -8.48
CA SER A 71 17.59 7.87 -7.88
C SER A 71 17.64 9.24 -8.56
N GLU A 72 18.57 9.49 -9.49
CA GLU A 72 18.64 10.74 -10.24
C GLU A 72 17.43 10.88 -11.20
N ILE A 73 17.08 12.13 -11.50
CA ILE A 73 16.12 12.43 -12.56
C ILE A 73 16.91 12.50 -13.87
N ALA A 74 16.71 11.54 -14.76
CA ALA A 74 17.28 11.53 -16.10
C ALA A 74 16.32 12.22 -17.07
N ALA A 75 16.73 13.34 -17.66
CA ALA A 75 15.96 14.06 -18.66
C ALA A 75 16.66 13.99 -20.02
N PHE A 76 15.90 13.71 -21.07
CA PHE A 76 16.41 13.79 -22.44
C PHE A 76 16.20 15.20 -22.97
N GLN A 77 17.29 15.94 -23.15
CA GLN A 77 17.27 17.35 -23.54
C GLN A 77 18.41 17.62 -24.53
N ALA A 78 18.12 18.38 -25.59
CA ALA A 78 19.11 18.76 -26.61
C ALA A 78 19.86 17.54 -27.21
N GLY A 79 19.17 16.40 -27.32
CA GLY A 79 19.72 15.16 -27.90
C GLY A 79 20.63 14.35 -26.97
N ALA A 80 20.70 14.68 -25.67
CA ALA A 80 21.49 13.94 -24.69
C ALA A 80 20.74 13.72 -23.37
N TRP A 81 21.17 12.72 -22.61
CA TRP A 81 20.71 12.52 -21.23
C TRP A 81 21.43 13.49 -20.30
N THR A 82 20.64 14.28 -19.58
CA THR A 82 21.11 15.12 -18.48
C THR A 82 20.54 14.56 -17.19
N PHE A 83 21.38 14.46 -16.15
CA PHE A 83 20.98 13.91 -14.87
C PHE A 83 20.98 14.97 -13.78
N TYR A 84 19.99 14.88 -12.89
CA TYR A 84 19.80 15.81 -11.80
C TYR A 84 19.69 15.07 -10.47
N ASP A 85 20.60 15.38 -9.56
CA ASP A 85 20.60 14.87 -8.19
C ASP A 85 19.43 15.46 -7.39
N PRO A 86 18.50 14.64 -6.87
CA PRO A 86 17.42 15.14 -6.05
C PRO A 86 17.90 15.50 -4.64
N SER A 87 17.38 16.59 -4.10
CA SER A 87 17.51 16.91 -2.67
C SER A 87 16.27 16.44 -1.90
N THR A 88 16.43 16.17 -0.60
CA THR A 88 15.31 15.81 0.28
C THR A 88 14.16 16.81 0.13
N GLY A 89 12.94 16.31 -0.04
CA GLY A 89 11.72 17.10 -0.21
C GLY A 89 11.37 17.44 -1.66
N TRP A 90 12.22 17.12 -2.63
CA TRP A 90 11.86 17.25 -4.05
C TRP A 90 10.64 16.40 -4.38
N GLN A 91 9.78 16.94 -5.23
CA GLN A 91 8.52 16.30 -5.61
C GLN A 91 8.49 16.08 -7.13
N VAL A 92 8.01 14.91 -7.55
CA VAL A 92 7.89 14.54 -8.96
C VAL A 92 6.60 13.75 -9.15
N PHE A 93 5.82 14.06 -10.17
CA PHE A 93 4.67 13.24 -10.57
C PHE A 93 5.09 12.15 -11.56
N ASP A 94 4.94 10.89 -11.16
CA ASP A 94 5.17 9.72 -12.02
C ASP A 94 3.88 9.38 -12.79
N LYS A 95 3.92 9.55 -14.11
CA LYS A 95 2.78 9.32 -15.01
C LYS A 95 2.42 7.84 -15.10
N ALA A 96 3.39 6.93 -15.05
CA ALA A 96 3.13 5.50 -15.15
C ALA A 96 2.32 4.97 -13.96
N SER A 97 2.63 5.46 -12.75
CA SER A 97 1.95 5.06 -11.51
C SER A 97 0.84 6.02 -11.07
N ASN A 98 0.63 7.13 -11.78
CA ASN A 98 -0.29 8.21 -11.40
C ASN A 98 -0.10 8.67 -9.94
N SER A 99 1.16 8.83 -9.53
CA SER A 99 1.52 9.09 -8.14
C SER A 99 2.48 10.27 -8.00
N LEU A 100 2.24 11.09 -6.98
CA LEU A 100 3.18 12.11 -6.54
C LEU A 100 4.23 11.45 -5.65
N LEU A 101 5.48 11.50 -6.07
CA LEU A 101 6.63 11.00 -5.33
C LEU A 101 7.34 12.16 -4.63
N VAL A 102 7.88 11.90 -3.44
CA VAL A 102 8.76 12.80 -2.70
C VAL A 102 10.07 12.10 -2.39
N PHE A 103 11.20 12.76 -2.64
CA PHE A 103 12.50 12.22 -2.30
C PHE A 103 12.78 12.39 -0.80
N SER A 104 13.04 11.27 -0.09
CA SER A 104 13.30 11.26 1.36
C SER A 104 14.73 11.68 1.73
N GLY A 105 15.62 11.80 0.74
CA GLY A 105 17.07 11.87 0.92
C GLY A 105 17.78 10.55 0.61
N THR A 106 17.04 9.44 0.56
CA THR A 106 17.58 8.11 0.21
C THR A 106 16.77 7.40 -0.88
N ALA A 107 15.47 7.67 -0.99
CA ALA A 107 14.59 7.05 -1.96
C ALA A 107 13.41 7.96 -2.33
N TRP A 108 12.81 7.69 -3.48
CA TRP A 108 11.53 8.28 -3.88
C TRP A 108 10.38 7.52 -3.22
N ILE A 109 9.51 8.23 -2.50
CA ILE A 109 8.38 7.68 -1.75
C ILE A 109 7.08 8.26 -2.30
N ALA A 110 6.08 7.43 -2.58
CA ALA A 110 4.76 7.91 -2.98
C ALA A 110 4.04 8.61 -1.81
N LEU A 111 3.64 9.86 -2.01
CA LEU A 111 2.90 10.68 -1.04
C LEU A 111 1.39 10.66 -1.30
N ALA A 112 0.99 10.58 -2.57
CA ALA A 112 -0.40 10.53 -2.99
C ALA A 112 -0.50 9.84 -4.34
N SER A 113 -1.60 9.14 -4.59
CA SER A 113 -1.91 8.56 -5.90
C SER A 113 -3.32 8.92 -6.32
N THR A 114 -3.52 9.28 -7.57
CA THR A 114 -4.85 9.37 -8.16
C THR A 114 -5.23 7.99 -8.72
N GLY A 115 -5.61 7.05 -7.85
CA GLY A 115 -5.95 5.69 -8.24
C GLY A 115 -5.79 4.65 -7.13
N SER A 116 -5.52 3.39 -7.49
CA SER A 116 -5.29 2.26 -6.57
C SER A 116 -3.99 2.35 -5.73
N GLY A 117 -3.37 3.52 -5.64
CA GLY A 117 -1.93 3.67 -5.46
C GLY A 117 -1.43 4.09 -4.06
N LEU A 118 -2.28 4.16 -3.03
CA LEU A 118 -1.76 4.09 -1.66
C LEU A 118 -1.40 2.63 -1.35
N LEU A 119 -0.16 2.25 -1.71
CA LEU A 119 0.35 0.90 -1.48
C LEU A 119 0.33 0.52 0.00
N GLN A 120 0.56 1.51 0.87
CA GLN A 120 0.67 1.40 2.32
C GLN A 120 0.18 2.71 2.98
N LEU A 121 -0.60 2.61 4.05
CA LEU A 121 -1.07 3.74 4.84
C LEU A 121 -0.90 3.45 6.34
N GLY A 122 -0.04 4.25 6.97
CA GLY A 122 0.22 4.22 8.40
C GLY A 122 -0.37 5.44 9.12
N ILE A 123 -1.12 5.22 10.20
CA ILE A 123 -1.61 6.27 11.10
C ILE A 123 -0.94 6.07 12.46
N ASN A 124 -0.01 6.96 12.85
CA ASN A 124 0.82 6.85 14.06
C ASN A 124 1.63 5.53 14.18
N SER A 125 1.76 4.79 13.09
CA SER A 125 2.49 3.53 12.97
C SER A 125 2.94 3.37 11.52
N SER A 126 4.02 2.63 11.28
CA SER A 126 4.44 2.29 9.91
C SER A 126 3.56 1.16 9.36
N ALA A 127 3.14 1.30 8.12
CA ALA A 127 2.59 0.20 7.33
C ALA A 127 3.72 -0.57 6.63
N ASP A 128 3.44 -1.82 6.27
CA ASP A 128 4.41 -2.72 5.64
C ASP A 128 3.73 -3.52 4.50
N PRO A 129 4.48 -4.30 3.68
CA PRO A 129 3.89 -5.03 2.55
C PRO A 129 2.80 -6.04 2.93
N THR A 130 2.80 -6.50 4.19
CA THR A 130 1.79 -7.37 4.81
C THR A 130 0.66 -6.55 5.43
N ASN A 131 0.98 -5.62 6.32
CA ASN A 131 0.04 -4.71 6.99
C ASN A 131 -0.07 -3.38 6.24
N ARG A 132 -0.72 -3.41 5.08
CA ARG A 132 -0.84 -2.23 4.21
C ARG A 132 -1.70 -1.11 4.79
N LEU A 133 -2.55 -1.41 5.77
CA LEU A 133 -3.19 -0.41 6.63
C LEU A 133 -2.76 -0.69 8.07
N SER A 134 -2.04 0.26 8.68
CA SER A 134 -1.51 0.14 10.05
C SER A 134 -1.96 1.35 10.86
N ILE A 135 -2.63 1.13 11.99
CA ILE A 135 -3.23 2.20 12.80
C ILE A 135 -2.81 1.99 14.27
N SER A 136 -2.15 2.99 14.85
CA SER A 136 -1.87 3.09 16.28
C SER A 136 -2.64 4.27 16.87
N ALA A 137 -3.87 4.01 17.31
CA ALA A 137 -4.76 5.04 17.83
C ALA A 137 -5.69 4.46 18.91
N PRO A 138 -6.29 5.30 19.78
CA PRO A 138 -7.29 4.83 20.74
C PRO A 138 -8.52 4.16 20.11
N ALA A 139 -8.88 4.51 18.86
CA ALA A 139 -10.00 3.91 18.13
C ALA A 139 -9.82 4.00 16.61
N SER A 140 -10.53 3.13 15.88
CA SER A 140 -10.77 3.23 14.43
C SER A 140 -12.28 3.25 14.19
N LEU A 141 -12.80 4.32 13.56
CA LEU A 141 -14.23 4.45 13.27
C LEU A 141 -14.49 4.15 11.79
N PHE A 142 -15.34 3.16 11.53
CA PHE A 142 -15.86 2.85 10.20
C PHE A 142 -17.36 3.19 10.18
N THR A 143 -17.72 4.32 9.58
CA THR A 143 -19.09 4.85 9.60
C THR A 143 -19.80 4.70 8.26
N HIS A 144 -21.12 4.92 8.26
CA HIS A 144 -22.01 4.81 7.11
C HIS A 144 -22.42 6.19 6.56
N GLU A 145 -22.85 6.21 5.30
CA GLU A 145 -23.48 7.38 4.64
C GLU A 145 -24.99 7.18 4.45
N GLY A 146 -25.63 6.35 5.28
CA GLY A 146 -27.08 6.07 5.22
C GLY A 146 -27.38 4.57 5.36
N ALA A 147 -27.87 3.95 4.29
CA ALA A 147 -28.52 2.63 4.34
C ALA A 147 -27.68 1.46 4.89
N GLY A 148 -26.34 1.55 4.97
CA GLY A 148 -25.52 0.52 5.59
C GLY A 148 -24.01 0.74 5.49
N HIS A 149 -23.25 -0.13 6.17
CA HIS A 149 -21.79 -0.24 6.13
C HIS A 149 -21.38 -1.72 6.19
N GLN A 150 -20.41 -2.16 5.38
CA GLN A 150 -19.97 -3.55 5.31
C GLN A 150 -18.45 -3.67 5.25
N LEU A 151 -17.89 -4.56 6.05
CA LEU A 151 -16.52 -5.03 5.92
C LEU A 151 -16.52 -6.37 5.17
N LYS A 152 -15.88 -6.41 3.99
CA LYS A 152 -15.74 -7.62 3.17
C LYS A 152 -14.34 -8.21 3.39
N ILE A 153 -14.27 -9.33 4.10
CA ILE A 153 -13.03 -10.07 4.35
C ILE A 153 -13.08 -11.34 3.49
N ASN A 154 -12.25 -11.40 2.46
CA ASN A 154 -12.29 -12.47 1.45
C ASN A 154 -11.02 -13.31 1.47
N LYS A 155 -11.17 -14.62 1.24
CA LYS A 155 -10.06 -15.57 1.05
C LYS A 155 -10.09 -16.11 -0.38
N ALA A 156 -8.92 -16.40 -0.97
CA ALA A 156 -8.83 -16.79 -2.37
C ALA A 156 -9.30 -18.22 -2.63
N SER A 157 -9.31 -19.09 -1.62
CA SER A 157 -9.79 -20.47 -1.75
C SER A 157 -10.32 -21.05 -0.44
N THR A 158 -10.95 -22.23 -0.51
CA THR A 158 -11.57 -22.90 0.65
C THR A 158 -10.57 -23.11 1.80
N GLY A 159 -9.34 -23.54 1.52
CA GLY A 159 -8.33 -23.85 2.54
C GLY A 159 -7.65 -22.65 3.20
N GLN A 160 -7.95 -21.42 2.81
CA GLN A 160 -7.30 -20.21 3.32
C GLN A 160 -8.03 -19.60 4.52
N THR A 161 -7.52 -18.46 5.00
CA THR A 161 -8.05 -17.72 6.14
C THR A 161 -8.60 -16.35 5.72
N ALA A 162 -9.78 -16.02 6.22
CA ALA A 162 -10.44 -14.71 6.19
C ALA A 162 -11.04 -14.47 7.59
N SER A 163 -10.35 -13.70 8.42
CA SER A 163 -10.64 -13.59 9.84
C SER A 163 -10.33 -12.22 10.44
N VAL A 164 -10.77 -12.02 11.67
CA VAL A 164 -10.36 -10.93 12.56
C VAL A 164 -9.63 -11.53 13.75
N LEU A 165 -8.35 -11.14 13.94
CA LEU A 165 -7.48 -11.60 15.01
C LEU A 165 -7.41 -10.56 16.15
N PHE A 166 -7.70 -11.00 17.36
CA PHE A 166 -7.59 -10.21 18.59
C PHE A 166 -6.29 -10.58 19.31
N GLN A 167 -5.46 -9.57 19.60
CA GLN A 167 -4.13 -9.75 20.17
C GLN A 167 -3.95 -8.97 21.48
N SER A 168 -3.01 -9.42 22.31
CA SER A 168 -2.46 -8.68 23.45
C SER A 168 -0.94 -8.79 23.40
N ASN A 169 -0.26 -7.64 23.38
CA ASN A 169 1.21 -7.57 23.26
C ASN A 169 1.75 -8.46 22.13
N TRP A 170 1.22 -8.30 20.92
CA TRP A 170 1.61 -9.05 19.71
C TRP A 170 1.36 -10.57 19.75
N SER A 171 0.70 -11.09 20.79
CA SER A 171 0.29 -12.50 20.91
C SER A 171 -1.21 -12.66 20.65
N GLY A 172 -1.59 -13.56 19.75
CA GLY A 172 -2.98 -13.87 19.43
C GLY A 172 -3.73 -14.50 20.60
N ARG A 173 -4.97 -14.07 20.84
CA ARG A 173 -5.81 -14.55 21.96
C ARG A 173 -7.13 -15.12 21.50
N ALA A 174 -7.75 -14.50 20.51
CA ALA A 174 -8.96 -14.98 19.86
C ALA A 174 -8.94 -14.63 18.38
N GLU A 175 -9.56 -15.45 17.55
CA GLU A 175 -9.68 -15.22 16.11
C GLU A 175 -11.06 -15.68 15.64
N MET A 176 -11.77 -14.86 14.86
CA MET A 176 -13.10 -15.21 14.34
C MET A 176 -13.16 -15.08 12.82
N GLY A 177 -13.79 -16.04 12.14
CA GLY A 177 -13.91 -16.03 10.68
C GLY A 177 -13.84 -17.41 10.02
N LEU A 178 -13.46 -17.42 8.74
CA LEU A 178 -13.26 -18.61 7.92
C LEU A 178 -11.78 -18.97 7.93
N MET A 179 -11.40 -20.17 8.35
CA MET A 179 -10.04 -20.56 8.67
C MET A 179 -9.86 -22.04 8.34
N GLY A 180 -9.27 -22.33 7.17
CA GLY A 180 -8.99 -23.69 6.71
C GLY A 180 -10.14 -24.38 5.96
N ASP A 181 -11.35 -23.82 6.01
CA ASP A 181 -12.51 -24.25 5.22
C ASP A 181 -13.55 -23.09 5.11
N ASN A 182 -14.82 -23.39 4.78
CA ASN A 182 -15.91 -22.41 4.63
C ASN A 182 -16.89 -22.32 5.83
N ALA A 183 -16.75 -23.15 6.86
CA ALA A 183 -17.45 -22.96 8.13
C ALA A 183 -16.93 -21.71 8.83
N TRP A 184 -17.80 -21.01 9.56
CA TRP A 184 -17.41 -19.89 10.39
C TRP A 184 -17.06 -20.40 11.79
N ARG A 185 -15.99 -19.88 12.40
CA ARG A 185 -15.54 -20.36 13.72
C ARG A 185 -14.97 -19.26 14.59
N ILE A 186 -14.95 -19.51 15.89
CA ILE A 186 -14.16 -18.77 16.88
C ILE A 186 -13.07 -19.70 17.40
N LYS A 187 -11.82 -19.25 17.27
CA LYS A 187 -10.64 -19.89 17.85
C LYS A 187 -10.12 -19.08 19.02
N VAL A 188 -9.60 -19.74 20.04
CA VAL A 188 -8.95 -19.11 21.19
C VAL A 188 -7.58 -19.73 21.45
N SER A 189 -6.68 -18.93 22.01
CA SER A 189 -5.31 -19.35 22.34
C SER A 189 -4.82 -18.73 23.65
N ALA A 190 -4.23 -19.57 24.51
CA ALA A 190 -3.62 -19.13 25.76
C ALA A 190 -2.17 -18.65 25.62
N ASP A 191 -1.50 -19.01 24.53
CA ASP A 191 -0.07 -18.75 24.28
C ASP A 191 0.20 -17.98 22.98
N GLY A 192 -0.80 -17.85 22.10
CA GLY A 192 -0.69 -17.25 20.76
C GLY A 192 -0.20 -18.22 19.68
N SER A 193 0.04 -19.49 20.02
CA SER A 193 0.62 -20.50 19.14
C SER A 193 -0.27 -21.73 19.03
N THR A 194 -0.80 -22.21 20.15
CA THR A 194 -1.71 -23.34 20.25
C THR A 194 -3.14 -22.84 20.21
N TRP A 195 -3.92 -23.29 19.24
CA TRP A 195 -5.27 -22.81 19.01
C TRP A 195 -6.34 -23.88 19.19
N THR A 196 -7.40 -23.54 19.90
CA THR A 196 -8.59 -24.38 20.08
C THR A 196 -9.77 -23.80 19.30
N ASN A 197 -10.45 -24.61 18.48
CA ASN A 197 -11.73 -24.23 17.84
C ASN A 197 -12.84 -24.24 18.90
N ALA A 198 -13.10 -23.11 19.55
CA ALA A 198 -14.07 -23.03 20.63
C ALA A 198 -15.52 -23.24 20.14
N LEU A 199 -15.85 -22.63 19.00
CA LEU A 199 -17.16 -22.70 18.33
C LEU A 199 -16.95 -22.86 16.83
N THR A 200 -17.71 -23.75 16.20
CA THR A 200 -17.83 -23.87 14.74
C THR A 200 -19.31 -23.81 14.34
N LEU A 201 -19.63 -23.00 13.34
CA LEU A 201 -20.93 -22.91 12.67
C LEU A 201 -20.78 -23.41 11.23
N ALA A 202 -21.45 -24.53 10.92
CA ALA A 202 -21.42 -25.12 9.59
C ALA A 202 -22.53 -24.56 8.67
N ALA A 203 -22.41 -24.85 7.37
CA ALA A 203 -23.35 -24.34 6.35
C ALA A 203 -24.77 -24.91 6.49
N ASP A 204 -24.93 -26.04 7.18
CA ASP A 204 -26.22 -26.63 7.52
C ASP A 204 -26.89 -25.96 8.74
N GLY A 205 -26.25 -24.95 9.33
CA GLY A 205 -26.74 -24.23 10.51
C GLY A 205 -26.39 -24.90 11.85
N SER A 206 -25.69 -26.04 11.84
CA SER A 206 -25.25 -26.69 13.08
C SER A 206 -24.15 -25.91 13.80
N ALA A 207 -24.19 -25.94 15.13
CA ALA A 207 -23.19 -25.34 16.01
C ALA A 207 -22.49 -26.42 16.83
N THR A 208 -21.15 -26.44 16.81
CA THR A 208 -20.35 -27.37 17.60
C THR A 208 -19.46 -26.62 18.57
N PHE A 209 -19.40 -27.08 19.82
CA PHE A 209 -18.54 -26.53 20.87
C PHE A 209 -17.51 -27.57 21.29
N THR A 210 -16.23 -27.19 21.33
CA THR A 210 -15.17 -28.10 21.81
C THR A 210 -15.18 -28.23 23.33
N GLY A 211 -15.51 -27.15 24.05
CA GLY A 211 -15.66 -27.15 25.50
C GLY A 211 -17.11 -27.38 25.92
N ALA A 212 -17.31 -27.81 27.17
CA ALA A 212 -18.64 -27.86 27.77
C ALA A 212 -19.24 -26.45 27.86
N VAL A 213 -20.49 -26.29 27.42
CA VAL A 213 -21.25 -25.06 27.61
C VAL A 213 -21.61 -24.95 29.09
N LYS A 214 -21.08 -23.94 29.78
CA LYS A 214 -21.37 -23.68 31.18
C LYS A 214 -22.48 -22.64 31.27
N PRO A 215 -23.70 -23.00 31.74
CA PRO A 215 -24.77 -22.02 31.87
C PRO A 215 -24.42 -21.02 32.98
N ALA A 216 -24.83 -19.75 32.82
CA ALA A 216 -24.55 -18.68 33.79
C ALA A 216 -25.21 -18.92 35.16
N THR A 217 -26.29 -19.71 35.16
CA THR A 217 -26.96 -20.27 36.33
C THR A 217 -27.32 -21.72 36.01
N ASP A 218 -27.07 -22.64 36.93
CA ASP A 218 -27.49 -24.02 36.78
C ASP A 218 -29.03 -24.07 36.88
N ASN A 219 -29.70 -24.10 35.73
CA ASN A 219 -31.14 -24.27 35.65
C ASN A 219 -31.54 -25.75 35.68
N ALA A 220 -30.77 -26.61 36.35
CA ALA A 220 -31.27 -27.88 36.86
C ALA A 220 -32.42 -27.61 37.86
N GLN A 221 -33.56 -27.14 37.35
CA GLN A 221 -34.84 -27.48 37.94
C GLN A 221 -34.85 -28.99 37.99
N THR A 222 -34.86 -29.51 39.21
CA THR A 222 -34.99 -30.90 39.61
C THR A 222 -35.55 -31.73 38.46
N LEU A 223 -34.69 -32.50 37.79
CA LEU A 223 -35.09 -33.43 36.74
C LEU A 223 -36.03 -34.46 37.38
N GLY A 224 -37.33 -34.19 37.30
CA GLY A 224 -38.38 -35.05 37.81
C GLY A 224 -38.31 -36.39 37.09
N ALA A 225 -37.92 -37.42 37.84
CA ALA A 225 -37.94 -38.85 37.49
C ALA A 225 -37.13 -39.30 36.25
N SER A 226 -36.62 -40.53 36.37
CA SER A 226 -35.70 -41.29 35.50
C SER A 226 -36.11 -41.50 34.02
N GLY A 227 -37.06 -40.75 33.45
CA GLY A 227 -37.67 -41.03 32.14
C GLY A 227 -37.49 -39.99 31.04
N ALA A 228 -37.04 -38.77 31.34
CA ALA A 228 -37.00 -37.70 30.33
C ALA A 228 -35.72 -37.76 29.47
N ARG A 229 -35.76 -38.53 28.38
CA ARG A 229 -34.77 -38.45 27.30
C ARG A 229 -35.01 -37.19 26.49
N TRP A 230 -34.06 -36.27 26.47
CA TRP A 230 -34.02 -35.24 25.44
C TRP A 230 -33.61 -35.90 24.12
N SER A 231 -34.58 -36.03 23.21
CA SER A 231 -34.29 -36.14 21.78
C SER A 231 -34.00 -34.74 21.25
N ALA A 232 -32.82 -34.61 20.63
CA ALA A 232 -32.42 -33.56 19.71
C ALA A 232 -32.39 -32.13 20.26
N ILE A 233 -31.17 -31.63 20.44
CA ILE A 233 -30.70 -30.49 19.64
C ILE A 233 -29.40 -30.93 18.99
#